data_AF-A0AAD5HEI8-F1
#
_entry.id   AF-A0AAD5HEI8-F1
#
_cell.length_a   1.000
_cell.length_b   1.000
_cell.length_c   1.000
_cell.angle_alpha   90.00
_cell.angle_beta   90.00
_cell.angle_gamma   90.00
#
_symmetry.space_group_name_H-M   'P 1'
#
loop_
_entity.id
_entity.type
_entity.pdbx_description
1 polymer ?
#
loop_
_entity_poly.entity_id
_entity_poly.type
_entity_poly.pdbx_seq_one_letter_code
_entity_poly.pdbx_strand_id
1 'polypeptide(L)' 'LYVHLTNDHVGRKSTNNLCLTCNWGSCSVVTVKRDHITSHLRVHIPLKPHNCEICQKSFKRPQDLKKHEKTH' A
#
# COMPACT_ATOMS: atom_id res chain seq x y z
N LEU A 1 7.14 -1.01 -8.14
CA LEU A 1 6.82 -0.84 -6.70
C LEU A 1 5.56 0.01 -6.40
N TYR A 2 5.03 0.83 -7.31
CA TYR A 2 3.68 1.44 -7.18
C TYR A 2 2.59 0.75 -8.03
N VAL A 3 2.99 0.13 -9.14
CA VAL A 3 2.07 -0.42 -10.16
C VAL A 3 1.33 -1.67 -9.69
N HIS A 4 1.95 -2.48 -8.81
CA HIS A 4 1.36 -3.73 -8.32
C HIS A 4 0.27 -3.53 -7.24
N LEU A 5 0.24 -2.36 -6.59
CA LEU A 5 -0.66 -2.11 -5.45
C LEU A 5 -2.07 -1.68 -5.84
N THR A 6 -2.29 -1.11 -7.03
CA THR A 6 -3.53 -0.37 -7.32
C THR A 6 -4.59 -1.15 -8.09
N ASN A 7 -4.22 -2.24 -8.77
CA ASN A 7 -5.15 -2.98 -9.61
C ASN A 7 -5.69 -4.26 -8.97
N ASP A 8 -4.91 -4.93 -8.11
CA ASP A 8 -5.30 -6.22 -7.51
C ASP A 8 -6.29 -6.06 -6.35
N HIS A 9 -6.14 -4.97 -5.58
CA HIS A 9 -6.92 -4.75 -4.35
C HIS A 9 -8.14 -3.83 -4.56
N VAL A 10 -8.35 -3.34 -5.78
CA VAL A 10 -9.42 -2.40 -6.14
C VAL A 10 -10.41 -3.08 -7.08
N GLY A 11 -11.59 -3.42 -6.56
CA GLY A 11 -12.71 -3.89 -7.37
C GLY A 11 -13.34 -2.72 -8.13
N ARG A 12 -13.57 -2.90 -9.44
CA ARG A 12 -14.39 -2.00 -10.27
C ARG A 12 -15.80 -2.58 -10.40
N LYS A 13 -16.81 -1.87 -9.90
CA LYS A 13 -18.22 -2.24 -10.13
C LYS A 13 -18.80 -1.31 -11.20
N SER A 14 -19.34 -1.90 -12.26
CA SER A 14 -19.93 -1.18 -13.39
C SER A 14 -21.45 -1.12 -13.25
N THR A 15 -21.94 -0.12 -12.54
CA THR A 15 -23.38 0.24 -12.52
C THR A 15 -23.49 1.74 -12.65
N ASN A 16 -23.44 2.26 -13.88
CA ASN A 16 -23.61 3.66 -14.30
C ASN A 16 -22.74 4.75 -13.63
N ASN A 17 -22.00 4.43 -12.56
CA ASN A 17 -21.06 5.27 -11.83
C ASN A 17 -19.83 4.41 -11.52
N LEU A 18 -18.66 4.78 -12.05
CA LEU A 18 -17.41 4.05 -11.80
C LEU A 18 -17.01 4.18 -10.31
N CYS A 19 -17.37 3.17 -9.52
CA CYS A 19 -16.97 3.08 -8.11
C CYS A 19 -15.79 2.13 -7.96
N LEU A 20 -14.74 2.61 -7.28
CA LEU A 20 -13.55 1.89 -6.88
C LEU A 20 -13.71 1.47 -5.42
N THR A 21 -13.77 0.17 -5.17
CA THR A 21 -13.93 -0.39 -3.82
C THR A 21 -12.64 -1.08 -3.40
N CYS A 22 -12.12 -0.72 -2.23
CA CYS A 22 -11.05 -1.48 -1.58
C CYS A 22 -11.69 -2.71 -0.94
N ASN A 23 -11.15 -3.89 -1.23
CA ASN A 23 -11.57 -5.17 -0.62
C ASN A 23 -10.44 -5.77 0.24
N TRP A 24 -9.67 -4.91 0.91
CA TRP A 24 -8.53 -5.36 1.70
C TRP A 24 -8.99 -5.84 3.08
N GLY A 25 -9.06 -7.15 3.28
CA GLY A 25 -9.44 -7.75 4.56
C GLY A 25 -10.85 -7.31 5.01
N SER A 26 -10.94 -6.62 6.15
CA SER A 26 -12.18 -6.03 6.69
C SER A 26 -12.44 -4.59 6.22
N CYS A 27 -11.61 -4.05 5.34
CA CYS A 27 -11.74 -2.69 4.85
C CYS A 27 -12.64 -2.63 3.61
N SER A 28 -13.74 -1.88 3.72
CA SER A 28 -14.77 -1.74 2.67
C SER A 28 -14.94 -0.27 2.24
N VAL A 29 -13.83 0.40 1.93
CA VAL A 29 -13.85 1.81 1.50
C VAL A 29 -14.24 1.90 0.02
N VAL A 30 -15.22 2.75 -0.29
CA VAL A 30 -15.70 2.99 -1.66
C VAL A 30 -15.40 4.43 -2.04
N THR A 31 -14.78 4.63 -3.20
CA THR A 31 -14.48 5.95 -3.75
C THR A 31 -14.72 5.97 -5.26
N VAL A 32 -15.08 7.11 -5.82
CA VAL A 32 -15.20 7.28 -7.29
C VAL A 32 -13.93 7.84 -7.94
N LYS A 33 -13.02 8.44 -7.15
CA LYS A 33 -11.76 9.03 -7.64
C LYS A 33 -10.58 8.09 -7.42
N ARG A 34 -9.78 7.90 -8.47
CA ARG A 34 -8.57 7.05 -8.43
C ARG A 34 -7.54 7.54 -7.40
N ASP A 35 -7.40 8.85 -7.24
CA ASP A 35 -6.42 9.46 -6.33
C ASP A 35 -6.72 9.16 -4.86
N HIS A 36 -8.01 9.13 -4.51
CA HIS A 36 -8.48 8.82 -3.16
C HIS A 36 -8.21 7.36 -2.80
N ILE A 37 -8.55 6.41 -3.66
CA ILE A 37 -8.26 5.01 -3.37
C ILE A 37 -6.76 4.70 -3.38
N THR A 38 -5.98 5.32 -4.28
CA THR A 38 -4.52 5.18 -4.29
C THR A 38 -3.90 5.68 -2.99
N SER A 39 -4.44 6.77 -2.43
CA SER A 39 -4.02 7.28 -1.13
C SER A 39 -4.43 6.37 0.02
N HIS A 40 -5.65 5.84 -0.01
CA HIS A 40 -6.16 4.90 0.98
C HIS A 40 -5.33 3.61 1.06
N LEU A 41 -4.91 3.04 -0.07
CA LEU A 41 -4.12 1.81 -0.12
C LEU A 41 -2.76 1.92 0.60
N ARG A 42 -2.22 3.14 0.77
CA ARG A 42 -0.99 3.40 1.56
C ARG A 42 -1.17 3.15 3.07
N VAL A 43 -2.41 3.04 3.55
CA VAL A 43 -2.72 2.72 4.95
C VAL A 43 -2.58 1.21 5.19
N HIS A 44 -3.00 0.38 4.22
CA HIS A 44 -2.95 -1.08 4.33
C HIS A 44 -1.52 -1.61 4.24
N ILE A 45 -0.76 -1.05 3.30
CA ILE A 45 0.66 -1.35 3.17
C ILE A 45 1.41 -0.11 3.63
N PRO A 46 1.89 -0.06 4.89
CA PRO A 46 2.88 0.94 5.26
C PRO A 46 4.13 0.64 4.43
N LEU A 47 4.17 1.22 3.23
CA LEU A 47 5.23 1.08 2.25
C LEU A 47 6.53 1.43 2.96
N LYS A 48 7.22 0.37 3.33
CA LYS A 48 8.52 0.38 3.94
C LYS A 48 9.42 -0.31 2.93
N PRO A 49 9.77 0.39 1.83
CA PRO A 49 10.48 -0.22 0.70
C PRO A 49 11.89 -0.70 1.08
N HIS A 50 12.35 -0.37 2.28
CA HIS A 50 13.66 -0.71 2.79
C HIS A 50 13.52 -1.81 3.83
N ASN A 51 13.60 -3.06 3.39
CA ASN A 51 13.61 -4.22 4.28
C ASN A 51 15.04 -4.57 4.65
N CYS A 52 15.28 -4.90 5.92
CA CYS A 52 16.54 -5.49 6.34
C CYS A 52 16.58 -6.96 5.93
N GLU A 53 17.63 -7.40 5.24
CA GLU A 53 17.76 -8.79 4.77
C GLU A 53 17.98 -9.79 5.93
N ILE A 54 18.54 -9.33 7.05
CA ILE A 54 18.92 -10.15 8.21
C ILE A 54 17.70 -10.46 9.09
N CYS A 55 16.89 -9.45 9.43
CA CYS A 55 15.73 -9.63 10.33
C CYS A 55 14.38 -9.35 9.69
N GLN A 56 14.34 -9.10 8.38
CA GLN A 56 13.13 -8.81 7.60
C GLN A 56 12.30 -7.62 8.15
N LYS A 57 12.92 -6.75 8.96
CA LYS A 57 12.27 -5.53 9.43
C LYS A 57 12.18 -4.52 8.30
N SER A 58 10.97 -4.01 8.09
CA SER A 58 10.67 -3.03 7.07
C SER A 58 10.81 -1.58 7.63
N PHE A 59 11.50 -0.72 6.90
CA PHE A 59 11.73 0.71 7.21
C PHE A 59 11.20 1.62 6.10
N LYS A 60 10.71 2.81 6.52
CA LYS A 60 10.11 3.80 5.60
C LYS A 60 11.16 4.56 4.79
N ARG A 61 12.40 4.68 5.29
CA ARG A 61 13.48 5.45 4.68
C ARG A 61 14.76 4.63 4.60
N PRO A 62 15.60 4.87 3.58
CA PRO A 62 16.86 4.14 3.43
C PRO A 62 17.85 4.47 4.54
N GLN A 63 17.82 5.70 5.07
CA GLN A 63 18.66 6.12 6.19
C GLN A 63 18.35 5.38 7.49
N ASP A 64 17.09 5.01 7.71
CA ASP A 64 16.66 4.28 8.91
C ASP A 64 17.07 2.82 8.80
N LEU A 65 16.94 2.23 7.60
CA LEU A 65 17.50 0.92 7.29
C LEU A 65 19.01 0.91 7.51
N LYS A 66 19.76 1.87 6.93
CA LYS A 66 21.23 1.90 7.03
C LYS A 66 21.73 2.09 8.46
N LYS A 67 21.00 2.81 9.31
CA LYS A 67 21.29 2.89 10.75
C LYS A 67 20.99 1.58 11.45
N HIS A 68 19.88 0.95 11.12
CA HIS A 68 19.48 -0.33 11.67
C HIS A 68 20.42 -1.48 11.25
N GLU A 69 20.91 -1.50 10.02
CA GLU A 69 21.91 -2.48 9.56
C GLU A 69 23.21 -2.41 10.36
N LYS A 70 23.57 -1.23 10.89
CA LYS A 70 24.72 -1.08 11.78
C LYS A 70 24.47 -1.56 13.22
N THR A 71 23.22 -1.83 13.57
CA THR A 71 22.85 -2.38 14.89
C THR A 71 22.74 -3.90 14.90
N HIS A 72 22.86 -4.52 13.73
CA HIS A 72 23.19 -5.94 13.63
C HIS A 72 24.68 -6.14 13.97
#